data_AF-A0A842P143-F1
#
_entry.id   AF-A0A842P143-F1
#
_cell.length_a   1.000
_cell.length_b   1.000
_cell.length_c   1.000
_cell.angle_alpha   90.00
_cell.angle_beta   90.00
_cell.angle_gamma   90.00
#
_symmetry.space_group_name_H-M   'P 1'
#
loop_
_entity.id
_entity.type
_entity.pdbx_description
1 polymer ?
#
loop_
_entity_poly.entity_id
_entity_poly.type
_entity_poly.pdbx_seq_one_letter_code
_entity_poly.pdbx_strand_id
1 'polypeptide(L)' 'LDCLVEEPLPKGHPLWEMENVFLVPHDSHSSPYIGDRIVDIFCENLGRYVEGRPLLHVCDPRRGY' A
#
# COMPACT_ATOMS: atom_id res chain seq x y z
N LEU A 1 -1.89 -13.50 6.16
CA LEU A 1 -1.13 -12.28 6.48
C LEU A 1 -0.30 -11.95 5.26
N ASP A 2 -0.34 -10.68 4.87
CA ASP A 2 0.36 -10.14 3.70
C ASP A 2 1.44 -9.14 4.13
N CYS A 3 1.18 -8.36 5.18
CA CYS A 3 2.12 -7.42 5.74
C CYS A 3 2.66 -7.93 7.10
N LEU A 4 3.96 -7.76 7.31
CA LEU A 4 4.68 -8.20 8.51
C LEU A 4 5.59 -7.07 9.03
N VAL A 5 5.93 -7.10 10.31
CA VAL A 5 6.80 -6.08 10.92
C VAL A 5 8.23 -6.12 10.35
N GLU A 6 8.72 -7.33 10.05
CA GLU A 6 10.00 -7.56 9.39
C GLU A 6 9.74 -8.27 8.05
N GLU A 7 10.30 -7.71 6.97
CA GLU A 7 10.12 -8.22 5.61
C GLU A 7 11.50 -8.32 4.90
N PRO A 8 11.87 -9.50 4.35
CA PRO A 8 11.12 -10.75 4.36
C PRO A 8 11.10 -11.43 5.74
N LEU A 9 10.06 -12.20 6.03
CA LEU A 9 9.95 -12.92 7.29
C LEU A 9 11.09 -13.95 7.45
N PRO A 10 11.82 -13.96 8.58
CA PRO A 10 12.87 -14.95 8.82
C PRO A 10 12.37 -16.39 8.69
N LYS A 11 13.17 -17.29 8.10
CA LYS A 11 12.78 -18.68 7.85
C LYS A 11 12.40 -19.49 9.11
N GLY A 12 12.96 -19.13 10.27
CA GLY A 12 12.65 -19.79 11.55
C GLY A 12 11.47 -19.18 12.31
N HIS A 13 10.72 -18.25 11.71
CA HIS A 13 9.64 -17.56 12.41
C HIS A 13 8.43 -18.48 12.66
N PRO A 14 7.82 -18.50 13.86
CA PRO A 14 6.73 -19.43 14.21
C PRO A 14 5.51 -19.37 13.29
N LEU A 15 5.25 -18.23 12.65
CA LEU A 15 4.13 -18.05 11.71
C LEU A 15 4.18 -19.01 10.51
N TRP A 16 5.35 -19.55 10.14
CA TRP A 16 5.46 -20.54 9.07
C TRP A 16 4.76 -21.87 9.40
N GLU A 17 4.69 -22.23 10.69
CA GLU A 17 4.18 -23.53 11.15
C GLU A 17 2.78 -23.44 11.78
N MET A 18 2.18 -22.25 11.87
CA MET A 18 0.85 -22.07 12.46
C MET A 18 -0.26 -22.52 11.51
N GLU A 19 -0.98 -23.58 11.86
CA GLU A 19 -2.04 -24.19 11.03
C GLU A 19 -3.19 -23.24 10.67
N ASN A 20 -3.47 -22.25 11.52
CA ASN A 20 -4.53 -21.27 11.33
C ASN A 20 -4.06 -19.99 10.63
N VAL A 21 -2.83 -19.96 10.11
CA VAL A 21 -2.24 -18.80 9.44
C VAL A 21 -1.92 -19.14 7.99
N PHE A 22 -2.47 -18.34 7.07
CA PHE A 22 -2.06 -18.37 5.66
C PHE A 22 -1.14 -17.17 5.38
N LEU A 23 0.14 -17.41 5.10
CA LEU A 23 1.12 -16.38 4.75
C LEU A 23 1.20 -16.18 3.23
N VAL A 24 1.18 -14.92 2.80
CA VAL A 24 1.42 -14.52 1.41
C VAL A 24 2.49 -13.41 1.41
N PRO A 25 3.29 -13.26 0.34
CA PRO A 25 4.19 -12.12 0.19
C PRO A 25 3.40 -10.81 0.23
N HIS A 26 4.00 -9.73 0.72
CA HIS A 26 3.38 -8.39 0.79
C HIS A 26 3.06 -7.83 -0.58
N ASP A 27 1.94 -8.28 -1.14
CA ASP A 27 1.52 -8.00 -2.52
C ASP A 27 -0.02 -7.93 -2.66
N SER A 28 -0.77 -7.88 -1.55
CA SER A 28 -2.23 -7.76 -1.61
C SER A 28 -2.72 -6.46 -2.26
N HIS A 29 -1.84 -5.47 -2.40
CA HIS A 29 -2.12 -4.23 -3.13
C HIS A 29 -2.19 -4.45 -4.65
N SER A 30 -1.57 -5.51 -5.16
CA SER A 30 -1.36 -5.74 -6.58
C SER A 30 -2.66 -6.15 -7.27
N SER A 31 -2.91 -5.52 -8.42
CA SER A 31 -3.98 -5.92 -9.33
C SER A 31 -3.61 -5.52 -10.75
N PRO A 32 -4.19 -6.15 -11.78
CA PRO A 32 -3.98 -5.74 -13.17
C PRO A 32 -4.32 -4.25 -13.44
N TYR A 33 -5.13 -3.64 -12.57
CA TYR A 33 -5.61 -2.25 -12.70
C TYR A 33 -4.90 -1.27 -11.77
N ILE A 34 -3.90 -1.69 -10.99
CA ILE A 34 -3.26 -0.79 -10.03
C ILE A 34 -2.48 0.33 -10.73
N GLY A 35 -1.84 0.02 -11.86
CA GLY A 35 -1.10 1.00 -12.67
C GLY A 35 -2.00 2.12 -13.16
N ASP A 36 -3.11 1.76 -13.81
CA ASP A 36 -4.10 2.73 -14.33
C ASP A 36 -4.62 3.64 -13.20
N ARG A 37 -5.02 3.06 -12.06
CA ARG A 37 -5.53 3.83 -10.91
C ARG A 37 -4.49 4.81 -10.34
N ILE A 38 -3.21 4.41 -10.29
CA ILE A 38 -2.13 5.30 -9.82
C ILE A 38 -1.96 6.47 -10.78
N VAL A 39 -1.92 6.20 -12.09
CA VAL A 39 -1.76 7.22 -13.13
C VAL A 39 -2.94 8.19 -13.11
N ASP A 40 -4.17 7.69 -13.00
CA ASP A 40 -5.37 8.53 -12.96
C ASP A 40 -5.34 9.52 -11.78
N ILE A 41 -5.01 9.03 -10.57
CA ILE A 41 -4.89 9.87 -9.37
C ILE A 41 -3.77 10.90 -9.54
N PHE A 42 -2.62 10.50 -10.10
CA PHE A 42 -1.49 11.39 -10.33
C PHE A 42 -1.85 12.51 -11.31
N CYS A 43 -2.44 12.17 -12.46
CA CYS A 43 -2.82 13.14 -13.49
C CYS A 43 -3.85 14.16 -12.97
N GLU A 44 -4.86 13.72 -12.23
CA GLU A 44 -5.85 14.61 -11.61
C GLU A 44 -5.18 15.55 -10.58
N ASN A 45 -4.28 15.03 -9.75
CA ASN A 45 -3.55 15.85 -8.79
C ASN A 45 -2.55 16.81 -9.45
N LEU A 46 -1.93 16.43 -10.56
CA LEU A 46 -1.07 17.33 -11.34
C LEU A 46 -1.88 18.51 -11.89
N GLY A 47 -3.07 18.25 -12.45
CA GLY A 47 -3.98 19.30 -12.90
C GLY A 47 -4.37 20.25 -11.77
N ARG A 48 -4.77 19.69 -10.61
CA ARG A 48 -5.09 20.48 -9.41
C ARG A 48 -3.92 21.33 -8.93
N TYR A 49 -2.71 20.76 -8.92
CA TYR A 49 -1.51 21.44 -8.48
C TYR A 49 -1.21 22.67 -9.35
N VAL A 50 -1.25 22.52 -10.68
CA VAL A 50 -1.02 23.62 -11.63
C VAL A 50 -2.04 24.75 -11.47
N GLU A 51 -3.29 24.40 -11.18
CA GLU A 51 -4.39 25.35 -10.99
C GLU A 51 -4.47 25.93 -9.57
N GLY A 52 -3.59 25.53 -8.65
CA GLY A 52 -3.64 25.93 -7.24
C GLY A 52 -4.86 25.40 -6.48
N ARG A 53 -5.49 24.33 -6.96
CA ARG A 53 -6.63 23.68 -6.30
C ARG A 53 -6.16 22.68 -5.23
N PRO A 54 -7.00 22.39 -4.22
CA PRO A 54 -6.69 21.36 -3.23
C PRO A 54 -6.50 19.98 -3.87
N LEU A 55 -5.43 19.29 -3.45
CA LEU A 55 -5.11 17.93 -3.89
C LEU A 55 -6.07 16.90 -3.27
N LEU A 56 -6.27 15.79 -3.98
CA LEU A 56 -6.96 14.60 -3.49
C LEU A 56 -6.02 13.75 -2.64
N HIS A 57 -6.60 13.04 -1.67
CA HIS A 57 -5.92 12.05 -0.82
C HIS A 57 -4.65 12.58 -0.11
N VAL A 58 -4.68 13.84 0.33
CA VAL A 58 -3.57 14.43 1.09
C VAL A 58 -3.36 13.64 2.38
N CYS A 59 -2.19 13.00 2.49
CA CYS A 59 -1.75 12.35 3.72
C CYS A 59 -1.22 13.41 4.68
N ASP A 60 -1.75 13.47 5.90
CA ASP A 60 -1.20 14.32 6.98
C ASP A 60 -0.42 13.43 7.96
N PRO A 61 0.92 13.47 7.95
CA PRO A 61 1.75 12.63 8.82
C PRO A 61 1.51 12.87 10.32
N ARG A 62 0.96 14.03 10.70
CA ARG A 62 0.70 14.37 12.10
C ARG A 62 -0.56 13.71 12.64
N ARG A 63 -1.48 13.28 11.76
CA ARG A 63 -2.72 12.61 12.18
C ARG A 63 -2.47 11.20 12.71
N GLY A 64 -1.29 10.62 12.43
CA GLY A 64 -0.99 9.24 12.80
C GLY A 64 -1.99 8.25 12.19
N TYR A 65 -2.10 7.08 12.83
CA TYR A 65 -3.17 6.11 12.63
C TYR A 65 -4.15 6.19 13.81
#